data_AF-A0A8X8LFP0-F1
#
_entry.id   AF-A0A8X8LFP0-F1
#
_cell.length_a   1.000
_cell.length_b   1.000
_cell.length_c   1.000
_cell.angle_alpha   90.00
_cell.angle_beta   90.00
_cell.angle_gamma   90.00
#
_symmetry.space_group_name_H-M   'P 1'
#
loop_
_entity.id
_entity.type
_entity.pdbx_description
1 polymer ?
#
loop_
_entity_poly.entity_id
_entity_poly.type
_entity_poly.pdbx_seq_one_letter_code
_entity_poly.pdbx_strand_id
1 'polypeptide(L)'
;MNQNQLRVKKVCVLQPDYSTTSVDYQYYDPPRDLSHLLPGVQVDHVLLNKLTTYKQLKALSHKGYDIFINLCEGYLEWEVPSIDVIHTLEMLDLPFTGPSSALYDPPKEQMKYVAYCEGIKTPEYVLIESEAEVEKAIEKLQFPLFVKPAKAGDSLGIDQHSLVHNKAELLQKVKDTLGEYEQLLVEEYIDGREFTVLVAANTDGISSTTFKPVEFIFPEGYRFKTYQLKTSELHPEANIPCNDPDIEQRLRHAAQRIFKAFNGVGYARLDFRMNEKRELYFLEINFTCSVFYQDGYEGSADYILRHDGIGQAGFLRHMIAEGFSRHLRLQKNYKVSGSMIAGFGIYAVRDIAPNELIFTGEARAQRIVTRRYVMQHWSDVDKEIFRRYAYPLSNEVFLLWDDDPAAWAPQNHSCQPNTAYDGLNVVAVRPIFKGEELTLDYASFLDEQMEPFDCSCGAKNCRKRITGTPGNSVNEREKNKTA
;
A
#
# COMPACT_ATOMS: atom_id res chain seq x y z
N MET A 1 14.70 -22.12 2.32
CA MET A 1 14.20 -22.75 1.08
C MET A 1 12.89 -23.46 1.40
N ASN A 2 11.75 -22.92 0.98
CA ASN A 2 10.51 -23.69 0.89
C ASN A 2 9.97 -23.52 -0.53
N GLN A 3 9.90 -24.64 -1.24
CA GLN A 3 9.73 -24.76 -2.68
C GLN A 3 8.26 -24.63 -3.10
N ASN A 4 7.67 -23.46 -2.92
CA ASN A 4 6.68 -22.98 -3.89
C ASN A 4 7.44 -22.03 -4.82
N GLN A 5 8.26 -22.59 -5.71
CA GLN A 5 8.57 -21.87 -6.95
C GLN A 5 7.21 -21.54 -7.56
N LEU A 6 6.81 -20.28 -7.49
CA LEU A 6 5.67 -19.81 -8.24
C LEU A 6 5.88 -20.30 -9.67
N ARG A 7 4.93 -21.09 -10.18
CA ARG A 7 4.95 -21.60 -11.56
C ARG A 7 4.66 -20.47 -12.55
N VAL A 8 5.35 -19.34 -12.39
CA VAL A 8 5.34 -18.22 -13.31
C VAL A 8 6.06 -18.69 -14.56
N LYS A 9 5.32 -18.73 -15.66
CA LYS A 9 5.80 -19.16 -16.98
C LYS A 9 5.81 -18.00 -17.95
N LYS A 10 4.97 -16.99 -17.75
CA LYS A 10 4.84 -15.86 -18.65
C LYS A 10 4.60 -14.56 -17.88
N VAL A 11 5.48 -13.58 -18.05
CA VAL A 11 5.36 -12.26 -17.41
C VAL A 11 5.33 -11.14 -18.45
N CYS A 12 4.67 -10.04 -18.10
CA CYS A 12 4.65 -8.82 -18.91
C CYS A 12 5.39 -7.71 -18.15
N VAL A 13 6.48 -7.21 -18.69
CA VAL A 13 7.21 -6.06 -18.13
C VAL A 13 6.63 -4.79 -18.75
N LEU A 14 6.02 -3.96 -17.91
CA LEU A 14 5.41 -2.69 -18.30
C LEU A 14 6.43 -1.58 -18.11
N GLN A 15 6.67 -0.78 -19.15
CA GLN A 15 7.62 0.31 -19.14
C GLN A 15 6.97 1.55 -19.78
N PRO A 16 7.42 2.76 -19.44
CA PRO A 16 6.88 3.97 -20.04
C PRO A 16 7.24 4.10 -21.52
N ASP A 17 6.25 4.44 -22.34
CA ASP A 17 6.44 4.95 -23.71
C ASP A 17 6.63 6.47 -23.65
N TYR A 18 7.79 6.94 -24.08
CA TYR A 18 8.11 8.37 -24.13
C TYR A 18 7.75 9.03 -25.47
N SER A 19 7.21 8.29 -26.45
CA SER A 19 7.04 8.79 -27.83
C SER A 19 6.07 9.97 -27.97
N THR A 20 5.21 10.22 -26.99
CA THR A 20 4.21 11.29 -27.00
C THR A 20 4.42 12.32 -25.90
N THR A 21 5.61 12.41 -25.30
CA THR A 21 5.89 13.36 -24.21
C THR A 21 7.03 14.31 -24.55
N SER A 22 6.98 15.51 -23.96
CA SER A 22 8.14 16.43 -23.89
C SER A 22 8.95 16.31 -22.60
N VAL A 23 8.62 15.37 -21.70
CA VAL A 23 9.35 15.18 -20.44
C VAL A 23 10.78 14.75 -20.74
N ASP A 24 11.75 15.46 -20.17
CA ASP A 24 13.19 15.26 -20.36
C ASP A 24 13.68 13.92 -19.78
N TYR A 25 12.96 13.37 -18.79
CA TYR A 25 13.24 12.07 -18.18
C TYR A 25 13.40 10.92 -19.20
N GLN A 26 12.85 11.07 -20.42
CA GLN A 26 13.08 10.15 -21.55
C GLN A 26 14.56 9.90 -21.88
N TYR A 27 15.45 10.84 -21.53
CA TYR A 27 16.89 10.72 -21.77
C TYR A 27 17.62 9.97 -20.66
N TYR A 28 16.95 9.72 -19.53
CA TYR A 28 17.53 9.14 -18.31
C TYR A 28 16.89 7.80 -17.90
N ASP A 29 15.75 7.42 -18.51
CA ASP A 29 15.08 6.13 -18.28
C ASP A 29 15.20 5.18 -19.49
N PRO A 30 16.34 4.52 -19.71
CA PRO A 30 16.48 3.57 -20.80
C PRO A 30 15.61 2.31 -20.58
N PRO A 31 15.11 1.67 -21.66
CA PRO A 31 14.39 0.41 -21.55
C PRO A 31 15.20 -0.70 -20.85
N ARG A 32 14.58 -1.37 -19.89
CA ARG A 32 15.15 -2.43 -19.06
C ARG A 32 14.73 -3.81 -19.56
N ASP A 33 15.69 -4.64 -19.98
CA ASP A 33 15.46 -6.03 -20.38
C ASP A 33 15.67 -7.00 -19.21
N LEU A 34 14.58 -7.40 -18.56
CA LEU A 34 14.59 -8.37 -17.47
C LEU A 34 14.72 -9.85 -17.88
N SER A 35 14.80 -10.19 -19.18
CA SER A 35 14.79 -11.60 -19.65
C SER A 35 15.89 -12.44 -19.02
N HIS A 36 17.09 -11.85 -18.87
CA HIS A 36 18.25 -12.53 -18.30
C HIS A 36 18.11 -12.83 -16.79
N LEU A 37 17.23 -12.13 -16.08
CA LEU A 37 16.99 -12.31 -14.64
C LEU A 37 16.00 -13.44 -14.34
N LEU A 38 15.24 -13.90 -15.33
CA LEU A 38 14.19 -14.93 -15.21
C LEU A 38 14.40 -16.08 -16.21
N PRO A 39 15.48 -16.87 -16.07
CA PRO A 39 15.76 -17.97 -16.98
C PRO A 39 14.61 -18.99 -16.99
N GLY A 40 14.13 -19.34 -18.19
CA GLY A 40 13.04 -20.30 -18.39
C GLY A 40 11.63 -19.74 -18.28
N VAL A 41 11.47 -18.43 -18.05
CA VAL A 41 10.19 -17.71 -18.08
C VAL A 41 10.09 -16.96 -19.41
N GLN A 42 8.94 -16.98 -20.06
CA GLN A 42 8.66 -16.08 -21.17
C GLN A 42 8.46 -14.66 -20.63
N VAL A 43 9.31 -13.73 -21.06
CA VAL A 43 9.26 -12.32 -20.66
C VAL A 43 8.90 -11.50 -21.90
N ASP A 44 7.75 -10.84 -21.88
CA ASP A 44 7.35 -9.89 -22.91
C ASP A 44 7.48 -8.45 -22.35
N HIS A 45 8.16 -7.55 -23.04
CA HIS A 45 8.26 -6.13 -22.66
C HIS A 45 7.28 -5.28 -23.47
N VAL A 46 6.53 -4.43 -22.77
CA VAL A 46 5.53 -3.57 -23.39
C VAL A 46 5.72 -2.13 -22.94
N LEU A 47 5.85 -1.23 -23.93
CA LEU A 47 5.81 0.20 -23.72
C LEU A 47 4.34 0.67 -23.59
N LEU A 48 4.00 1.28 -22.47
CA LEU A 48 2.68 1.84 -22.20
C LEU A 48 2.66 3.32 -22.53
N ASN A 49 1.66 3.76 -23.28
CA ASN A 49 1.43 5.17 -23.54
C ASN A 49 0.35 5.70 -22.59
N LYS A 50 0.63 6.82 -21.89
CA LYS A 50 -0.29 7.39 -20.89
C LYS A 50 -1.70 7.61 -21.42
N LEU A 51 -1.83 8.00 -22.69
CA LEU A 51 -3.12 8.26 -23.34
C LEU A 51 -3.94 6.99 -23.60
N THR A 52 -3.30 5.82 -23.60
CA THR A 52 -3.95 4.54 -23.94
C THR A 52 -3.73 3.42 -22.92
N THR A 53 -3.24 3.74 -21.71
CA THR A 53 -2.93 2.78 -20.64
C THR A 53 -4.05 1.75 -20.44
N TYR A 54 -5.29 2.21 -20.22
CA TYR A 54 -6.43 1.30 -20.02
C TYR A 54 -6.65 0.35 -21.19
N LYS A 55 -6.64 0.87 -22.42
CA LYS A 55 -6.86 0.08 -23.64
C LYS A 55 -5.75 -0.95 -23.84
N GLN A 56 -4.49 -0.57 -23.59
CA GLN A 56 -3.34 -1.47 -23.70
C GLN A 56 -3.41 -2.58 -22.66
N LEU A 57 -3.58 -2.25 -21.38
CA LEU A 57 -3.64 -3.23 -20.30
C LEU A 57 -4.84 -4.17 -20.43
N LYS A 58 -6.01 -3.67 -20.87
CA LYS A 58 -7.16 -4.52 -21.20
C LYS A 58 -6.88 -5.49 -22.35
N ALA A 59 -6.10 -5.09 -23.36
CA ALA A 59 -5.70 -6.03 -24.42
C ALA A 59 -4.69 -7.07 -23.90
N LEU A 60 -3.78 -6.67 -23.01
CA LEU A 60 -2.79 -7.56 -22.41
C LEU A 60 -3.39 -8.57 -21.42
N SER A 61 -4.47 -8.21 -20.71
CA SER A 61 -5.16 -9.12 -19.78
C SER A 61 -5.64 -10.42 -20.45
N HIS A 62 -5.92 -10.37 -21.76
CA HIS A 62 -6.34 -11.52 -22.55
C HIS A 62 -5.18 -12.38 -23.10
N LYS A 63 -3.92 -12.03 -22.82
CA LYS A 63 -2.73 -12.74 -23.34
C LYS A 63 -2.18 -13.83 -22.41
N GLY A 64 -2.82 -14.08 -21.27
CA GLY A 64 -2.46 -15.14 -20.33
C GLY A 64 -1.13 -14.93 -19.62
N TYR A 65 -0.84 -13.69 -19.20
CA TYR A 65 0.29 -13.40 -18.31
C TYR A 65 -0.03 -13.84 -16.88
N ASP A 66 0.96 -14.40 -16.19
CA ASP A 66 0.84 -14.79 -14.77
C ASP A 66 0.95 -13.58 -13.83
N ILE A 67 1.73 -12.56 -14.22
CA ILE A 67 1.94 -11.32 -13.47
C ILE A 67 2.48 -10.21 -14.37
N PHE A 68 2.16 -8.97 -14.00
CA PHE A 68 2.68 -7.74 -14.61
C PHE A 68 3.79 -7.14 -13.75
N ILE A 69 4.99 -6.97 -14.29
CA ILE A 69 6.08 -6.27 -13.62
C ILE A 69 5.96 -4.80 -14.01
N ASN A 70 5.50 -3.96 -13.08
CA ASN A 70 5.34 -2.53 -13.33
C ASN A 70 6.66 -1.78 -13.06
N LEU A 71 7.22 -1.15 -14.10
CA LEU A 71 8.38 -0.25 -14.01
C LEU A 71 8.00 1.18 -14.46
N CYS A 72 6.71 1.51 -14.52
CA CYS A 72 6.25 2.87 -14.81
C CYS A 72 6.28 3.72 -13.53
N GLU A 73 7.08 4.79 -13.54
CA GLU A 73 7.38 5.64 -12.38
C GLU A 73 7.07 7.13 -12.60
N GLY A 74 6.24 7.47 -13.61
CA GLY A 74 5.94 8.86 -13.93
C GLY A 74 5.19 9.60 -12.80
N TYR A 75 5.26 10.93 -12.77
CA TYR A 75 4.39 11.71 -11.89
C TYR A 75 3.01 11.92 -12.52
N LEU A 76 2.01 12.30 -11.72
CA LEU A 76 0.65 12.50 -12.23
C LEU A 76 0.61 13.60 -13.29
N GLU A 77 1.38 14.67 -13.06
CA GLU A 77 1.52 15.85 -13.93
C GLU A 77 2.28 15.56 -15.21
N TRP A 78 3.04 14.46 -15.28
CA TRP A 78 3.84 14.11 -16.45
C TRP A 78 2.99 13.44 -17.53
N GLU A 79 3.35 13.60 -18.80
CA GLU A 79 2.67 12.96 -19.94
C GLU A 79 3.12 11.51 -20.19
N VAL A 80 3.72 10.86 -19.18
CA VAL A 80 4.13 9.45 -19.20
C VAL A 80 3.30 8.62 -18.22
N PRO A 81 3.19 7.29 -18.40
CA PRO A 81 2.40 6.44 -17.51
C PRO A 81 2.84 6.56 -16.06
N SER A 82 1.86 6.69 -15.17
CA SER A 82 2.04 6.90 -13.74
C SER A 82 1.06 6.04 -12.94
N ILE A 83 0.34 6.64 -11.98
CA ILE A 83 -0.67 5.97 -11.15
C ILE A 83 -1.81 5.36 -11.97
N ASP A 84 -2.05 5.84 -13.20
CA ASP A 84 -3.06 5.28 -14.12
C ASP A 84 -2.78 3.81 -14.48
N VAL A 85 -1.51 3.40 -14.48
CA VAL A 85 -1.11 1.99 -14.69
C VAL A 85 -1.60 1.13 -13.52
N ILE A 86 -1.32 1.55 -12.29
CA ILE A 86 -1.68 0.81 -11.08
C ILE A 86 -3.20 0.76 -10.90
N HIS A 87 -3.89 1.89 -11.06
CA HIS A 87 -5.35 1.92 -11.02
C HIS A 87 -5.98 0.98 -12.05
N THR A 88 -5.42 0.93 -13.27
CA THR A 88 -5.92 0.03 -14.31
C THR A 88 -5.68 -1.43 -13.97
N LEU A 89 -4.49 -1.77 -13.45
CA LEU A 89 -4.16 -3.14 -13.03
C LEU A 89 -5.10 -3.61 -11.91
N GLU A 90 -5.36 -2.76 -10.92
CA GLU A 90 -6.32 -3.01 -9.83
C GLU A 90 -7.75 -3.17 -10.37
N MET A 91 -8.20 -2.28 -11.26
CA MET A 91 -9.53 -2.33 -11.86
C MET A 91 -9.77 -3.59 -12.70
N LEU A 92 -8.73 -4.07 -13.39
CA LEU A 92 -8.79 -5.30 -14.19
C LEU A 92 -8.55 -6.56 -13.36
N ASP A 93 -8.37 -6.43 -12.04
CA ASP A 93 -8.02 -7.52 -11.12
C ASP A 93 -6.82 -8.35 -11.63
N LEU A 94 -5.74 -7.65 -12.02
CA LEU A 94 -4.52 -8.28 -12.52
C LEU A 94 -3.47 -8.38 -11.40
N PRO A 95 -2.70 -9.48 -11.34
CA PRO A 95 -1.54 -9.55 -10.44
C PRO A 95 -0.41 -8.65 -10.95
N PHE A 96 0.18 -7.85 -10.07
CA PHE A 96 1.28 -6.95 -10.45
C PHE A 96 2.30 -6.70 -9.32
N THR A 97 3.51 -6.26 -9.67
CA THR A 97 4.56 -5.84 -8.72
C THR A 97 4.48 -4.35 -8.39
N GLY A 98 4.96 -3.96 -7.21
CA GLY A 98 4.98 -2.55 -6.79
C GLY A 98 3.81 -2.18 -5.87
N PRO A 99 3.62 -0.88 -5.61
CA PRO A 99 2.67 -0.39 -4.60
C PRO A 99 1.22 -0.49 -5.07
N SER A 100 0.28 -0.42 -4.14
CA SER A 100 -1.12 -0.10 -4.47
C SER A 100 -1.26 1.38 -4.84
N SER A 101 -2.39 1.73 -5.46
CA SER A 101 -2.71 3.13 -5.78
C SER A 101 -2.66 4.06 -4.56
N ALA A 102 -3.07 3.56 -3.40
CA ALA A 102 -3.05 4.32 -2.13
C ALA A 102 -1.63 4.67 -1.63
N LEU A 103 -0.59 4.00 -2.14
CA LEU A 103 0.80 4.18 -1.71
C LEU A 103 1.67 4.89 -2.76
N TYR A 104 1.11 5.23 -3.92
CA TYR A 104 1.89 5.69 -5.07
C TYR A 104 2.78 6.90 -4.76
N ASP A 105 2.18 7.96 -4.22
CA ASP A 105 2.84 9.23 -3.92
C ASP A 105 2.25 9.83 -2.63
N PRO A 106 2.61 9.30 -1.44
CA PRO A 106 2.08 9.81 -0.19
C PRO A 106 2.62 11.23 0.07
N PRO A 107 1.79 12.18 0.52
CA PRO A 107 2.27 13.54 0.80
C PRO A 107 3.41 13.58 1.82
N LYS A 108 4.39 14.47 1.64
CA LYS A 108 5.54 14.59 2.55
C LYS A 108 5.13 14.82 4.01
N GLU A 109 4.05 15.55 4.27
CA GLU A 109 3.52 15.70 5.63
C GLU A 109 3.08 14.38 6.26
N GLN A 110 2.41 13.53 5.48
CA GLN A 110 2.03 12.20 5.93
C GLN A 110 3.27 11.35 6.21
N MET A 111 4.31 11.43 5.36
CA MET A 111 5.60 10.78 5.60
C MET A 111 6.21 11.21 6.94
N LYS A 112 6.23 12.52 7.22
CA LYS A 112 6.76 13.07 8.48
C LYS A 112 5.92 12.68 9.69
N TYR A 113 4.59 12.70 9.57
CA TYR A 113 3.67 12.26 10.63
C TYR A 113 3.87 10.78 10.97
N VAL A 114 3.99 9.92 9.95
CA VAL A 114 4.28 8.49 10.15
C VAL A 114 5.62 8.29 10.85
N ALA A 115 6.66 9.02 10.44
CA ALA A 115 7.97 8.96 11.11
C ALA A 115 7.87 9.36 12.60
N TYR A 116 7.13 10.41 12.92
CA TYR A 116 6.86 10.84 14.29
C TYR A 116 6.13 9.74 15.10
N CYS A 117 5.08 9.14 14.55
CA CYS A 117 4.36 8.03 15.19
C CYS A 117 5.26 6.82 15.48
N GLU A 118 6.24 6.58 14.61
CA GLU A 118 7.24 5.53 14.79
C GLU A 118 8.44 5.96 15.65
N GLY A 119 8.45 7.18 16.20
CA GLY A 119 9.56 7.69 17.01
C GLY A 119 10.87 7.81 16.22
N ILE A 120 10.79 8.02 14.91
CA ILE A 120 11.92 8.25 14.02
C ILE A 120 11.97 9.74 13.71
N LYS A 121 13.13 10.36 13.91
CA LYS A 121 13.27 11.80 13.67
C LYS A 121 13.08 12.09 12.18
N THR A 122 12.49 13.23 11.88
CA THR A 122 12.43 13.88 10.58
C THR A 122 12.85 15.34 10.81
N PRO A 123 13.40 16.04 9.82
CA PRO A 123 13.64 17.48 9.95
C PRO A 123 12.35 18.22 10.32
N GLU A 124 12.46 19.16 11.28
CA GLU A 124 11.41 20.11 11.59
C GLU A 124 11.06 20.91 10.34
N TYR A 125 9.78 21.23 10.15
CA TYR A 125 9.32 21.79 8.89
C TYR A 125 8.13 22.73 9.03
N VAL A 126 7.95 23.55 8.00
CA VAL A 126 6.78 24.38 7.77
C VAL A 126 6.40 24.28 6.29
N LEU A 127 5.10 24.08 6.02
CA LEU A 127 4.55 24.31 4.70
C LEU A 127 4.21 25.77 4.51
N ILE A 128 4.51 26.26 3.30
CA ILE A 128 4.17 27.61 2.85
C ILE A 128 3.50 27.55 1.47
N GLU A 129 2.48 28.37 1.31
CA GLU A 129 1.71 28.55 0.06
C GLU A 129 1.81 29.99 -0.45
N SER A 130 2.43 30.88 0.31
CA SER A 130 2.65 32.27 -0.09
C SER A 130 3.88 32.88 0.55
N GLU A 131 4.41 33.93 -0.06
CA GLU A 131 5.54 34.70 0.46
C GLU A 131 5.29 35.27 1.87
N ALA A 132 4.02 35.59 2.21
CA ALA A 132 3.65 36.13 3.50
C ALA A 132 3.90 35.14 4.66
N GLU A 133 3.98 33.84 4.36
CA GLU A 133 4.23 32.79 5.35
C GLU A 133 5.71 32.52 5.60
N VAL A 134 6.62 33.21 4.91
CA VAL A 134 8.06 33.09 5.15
C VAL A 134 8.44 33.44 6.60
N GLU A 135 7.78 34.44 7.20
CA GLU A 135 8.05 34.81 8.61
C GLU A 135 7.71 33.66 9.57
N LYS A 136 6.61 32.93 9.30
CA LYS A 136 6.19 31.76 10.09
C LYS A 136 7.24 30.65 10.06
N ALA A 137 7.93 30.46 8.93
CA ALA A 137 9.03 29.50 8.84
C ALA A 137 10.23 29.94 9.69
N ILE A 138 10.58 31.24 9.65
CA ILE A 138 11.72 31.81 10.40
C ILE A 138 11.48 31.79 11.91
N GLU A 139 10.24 31.97 12.36
CA GLU A 139 9.89 31.89 13.78
C GLU A 139 10.01 30.47 14.36
N LYS A 140 9.83 29.45 13.53
CA LYS A 140 9.75 28.04 13.96
C LYS A 140 11.01 27.23 13.71
N LEU A 141 11.77 27.57 12.67
CA LEU A 141 12.89 26.76 12.18
C LEU A 141 14.23 27.48 12.35
N GLN A 142 15.31 26.71 12.43
CA GLN A 142 16.67 27.24 12.52
C GLN A 142 17.43 27.08 11.20
N PHE A 143 18.10 28.14 10.75
CA PHE A 143 18.97 28.09 9.58
C PHE A 143 20.20 27.19 9.83
N PRO A 144 20.76 26.54 8.79
CA PRO A 144 20.29 26.56 7.39
C PRO A 144 18.98 25.79 7.17
N LEU A 145 18.19 26.25 6.21
CA LEU A 145 16.92 25.64 5.81
C LEU A 145 17.03 25.06 4.40
N PHE A 146 16.18 24.09 4.11
CA PHE A 146 16.08 23.43 2.84
C PHE A 146 14.67 23.62 2.26
N VAL A 147 14.57 24.19 1.07
CA VAL A 147 13.33 24.52 0.38
C VAL A 147 13.14 23.56 -0.79
N LYS A 148 12.04 22.80 -0.77
CA LYS A 148 11.66 21.87 -1.86
C LYS A 148 10.17 21.91 -2.11
N PRO A 149 9.68 21.57 -3.32
CA PRO A 149 8.25 21.45 -3.54
C PRO A 149 7.61 20.40 -2.62
N ALA A 150 6.42 20.69 -2.11
CA ALA A 150 5.71 19.75 -1.24
C ALA A 150 5.25 18.50 -2.03
N LYS A 151 4.79 18.71 -3.27
CA LYS A 151 4.39 17.66 -4.23
C LYS A 151 5.35 17.65 -5.42
N ALA A 152 6.31 16.74 -5.34
CA ALA A 152 7.30 16.42 -6.37
C ALA A 152 8.23 15.33 -5.79
N GLY A 153 8.64 14.37 -6.60
CA GLY A 153 9.70 13.43 -6.26
C GLY A 153 10.96 13.66 -7.10
N ASP A 154 11.94 12.75 -6.97
CA ASP A 154 13.22 12.75 -7.70
C ASP A 154 14.00 14.07 -7.73
N SER A 155 13.84 14.87 -6.67
CA SER A 155 14.46 16.20 -6.57
C SER A 155 13.97 17.22 -7.61
N LEU A 156 12.78 17.05 -8.21
CA LEU A 156 12.18 18.09 -9.07
C LEU A 156 12.06 19.41 -8.28
N GLY A 157 12.46 20.52 -8.90
CA GLY A 157 12.49 21.85 -8.27
C GLY A 157 13.60 22.06 -7.23
N ILE A 158 14.46 21.05 -6.98
CA ILE A 158 15.63 21.16 -6.10
C ILE A 158 16.89 21.49 -6.90
N ASP A 159 17.45 22.65 -6.60
CA ASP A 159 18.70 23.16 -7.17
C ASP A 159 19.66 23.62 -6.06
N GLN A 160 20.81 24.19 -6.42
CA GLN A 160 21.79 24.67 -5.44
C GLN A 160 21.23 25.79 -4.53
N HIS A 161 20.17 26.48 -4.93
CA HIS A 161 19.50 27.53 -4.15
C HIS A 161 18.40 26.99 -3.24
N SER A 162 18.13 25.69 -3.26
CA SER A 162 17.24 25.04 -2.28
C SER A 162 17.83 25.03 -0.87
N LEU A 163 19.16 25.08 -0.70
CA LEU A 163 19.78 25.25 0.60
C LEU A 163 19.96 26.75 0.87
N VAL A 164 19.25 27.26 1.87
CA VAL A 164 19.22 28.69 2.22
C VAL A 164 19.77 28.91 3.63
N HIS A 165 20.58 29.94 3.80
CA HIS A 165 21.31 30.25 5.03
C HIS A 165 20.75 31.46 5.78
N ASN A 166 19.87 32.22 5.16
CA ASN A 166 19.26 33.41 5.76
C ASN A 166 17.89 33.73 5.14
N LYS A 167 17.19 34.69 5.75
CA LYS A 167 15.88 35.16 5.33
C LYS A 167 15.82 35.65 3.88
N ALA A 168 16.87 36.33 3.41
CA ALA A 168 16.87 36.89 2.06
C ALA A 168 16.91 35.78 1.01
N GLU A 169 17.76 34.78 1.22
CA GLU A 169 17.84 33.58 0.37
C GLU A 169 16.54 32.77 0.40
N LEU A 170 15.94 32.57 1.59
CA LEU A 170 14.65 31.90 1.72
C LEU A 170 13.57 32.62 0.91
N LEU A 171 13.42 33.95 1.10
CA LEU A 171 12.41 34.72 0.38
C LEU A 171 12.63 34.66 -1.14
N GLN A 172 13.89 34.70 -1.59
CA GLN A 172 14.22 34.62 -3.01
C GLN A 172 13.84 33.25 -3.58
N LYS A 173 14.27 32.15 -2.95
CA LYS A 173 13.94 30.79 -3.42
C LYS A 173 12.42 30.56 -3.42
N VAL A 174 11.72 31.06 -2.42
CA VAL A 174 10.26 30.99 -2.34
C VAL A 174 9.60 31.73 -3.50
N LYS A 175 10.05 32.96 -3.82
CA LYS A 175 9.57 33.72 -4.99
C LYS A 175 9.82 33.01 -6.31
N ASP A 176 11.00 32.42 -6.45
CA ASP A 176 11.41 31.78 -7.70
C ASP A 176 10.65 30.47 -7.96
N THR A 177 10.19 29.81 -6.89
CA THR A 177 9.57 28.48 -6.96
C THR A 177 8.05 28.52 -6.83
N LEU A 178 7.50 29.51 -6.09
CA LEU A 178 6.05 29.73 -6.01
C LEU A 178 5.51 30.20 -7.37
N GLY A 179 4.48 29.53 -7.85
CA GLY A 179 3.89 29.75 -9.18
C GLY A 179 4.12 28.59 -10.14
N GLU A 180 5.27 27.92 -10.03
CA GLU A 180 5.46 26.59 -10.64
C GLU A 180 4.89 25.50 -9.74
N TYR A 181 5.06 25.64 -8.42
CA TYR A 181 4.50 24.73 -7.41
C TYR A 181 3.56 25.49 -6.49
N GLU A 182 2.41 24.88 -6.19
CA GLU A 182 1.37 25.48 -5.34
C GLU A 182 1.80 25.60 -3.87
N GLN A 183 2.68 24.70 -3.41
CA GLN A 183 3.07 24.59 -2.01
C GLN A 183 4.53 24.14 -1.89
N LEU A 184 5.27 24.79 -1.01
CA LEU A 184 6.66 24.46 -0.70
C LEU A 184 6.78 23.93 0.72
N LEU A 185 7.69 22.97 0.88
CA LEU A 185 8.15 22.45 2.15
C LEU A 185 9.48 23.11 2.50
N VAL A 186 9.48 23.87 3.58
CA VAL A 186 10.69 24.44 4.19
C VAL A 186 11.03 23.61 5.41
N GLU A 187 12.22 23.02 5.43
CA GLU A 187 12.67 22.17 6.54
C GLU A 187 14.05 22.55 7.04
N GLU A 188 14.37 22.21 8.28
CA GLU A 188 15.74 22.38 8.78
C GLU A 188 16.71 21.49 8.00
N TYR A 189 17.81 22.07 7.51
CA TYR A 189 18.80 21.31 6.77
C TYR A 189 19.64 20.47 7.72
N ILE A 190 19.61 19.16 7.53
CA ILE A 190 20.43 18.21 8.29
C ILE A 190 21.74 18.01 7.56
N ASP A 191 22.80 18.68 8.01
CA ASP A 191 24.13 18.46 7.45
C ASP A 191 24.70 17.11 7.86
N GLY A 192 25.46 16.48 6.96
CA GLY A 192 26.14 15.20 7.21
C GLY A 192 25.96 14.15 6.12
N ARG A 193 25.88 12.89 6.54
CA ARG A 193 25.89 11.70 5.65
C ARG A 193 24.48 11.41 5.14
N GLU A 194 24.36 10.92 3.91
CA GLU A 194 23.07 10.56 3.32
C GLU A 194 23.03 9.07 2.96
N PHE A 195 21.95 8.40 3.36
CA PHE A 195 21.77 6.97 3.19
C PHE A 195 20.45 6.66 2.54
N THR A 196 20.42 5.50 1.88
CA THR A 196 19.24 4.99 1.21
C THR A 196 19.05 3.53 1.59
N VAL A 197 17.82 3.14 1.91
CA VAL A 197 17.43 1.77 2.27
C VAL A 197 16.30 1.31 1.37
N LEU A 198 16.47 0.15 0.73
CA LEU A 198 15.40 -0.52 0.00
C LEU A 198 14.66 -1.47 0.95
N VAL A 199 13.34 -1.50 0.86
CA VAL A 199 12.46 -2.38 1.64
C VAL A 199 11.45 -3.03 0.70
N ALA A 200 11.16 -4.32 0.89
CA ALA A 200 10.11 -5.02 0.16
C ALA A 200 9.22 -5.83 1.09
N ALA A 201 7.91 -5.81 0.84
CA ALA A 201 6.96 -6.65 1.54
C ALA A 201 7.22 -8.14 1.27
N ASN A 202 6.90 -9.00 2.23
CA ASN A 202 7.04 -10.45 2.09
C ASN A 202 5.70 -11.09 1.69
N THR A 203 5.76 -12.36 1.28
CA THR A 203 4.59 -13.11 0.81
C THR A 203 3.53 -13.36 1.88
N ASP A 204 3.81 -13.14 3.16
CA ASP A 204 2.84 -13.31 4.26
C ASP A 204 1.88 -12.12 4.41
N GLY A 205 2.17 -10.98 3.77
CA GLY A 205 1.39 -9.74 3.90
C GLY A 205 1.53 -9.05 5.26
N ILE A 206 2.49 -9.46 6.10
CA ILE A 206 2.69 -8.96 7.47
C ILE A 206 4.12 -8.46 7.66
N SER A 207 5.10 -9.21 7.17
CA SER A 207 6.52 -8.90 7.32
C SER A 207 7.09 -8.24 6.07
N SER A 208 8.26 -7.62 6.23
CA SER A 208 9.02 -7.02 5.15
C SER A 208 10.50 -7.32 5.31
N THR A 209 11.21 -7.33 4.19
CA THR A 209 12.66 -7.52 4.11
C THR A 209 13.31 -6.17 3.81
N THR A 210 14.36 -5.84 4.57
CA THR A 210 15.23 -4.69 4.30
C THR A 210 16.49 -5.18 3.60
N PHE A 211 17.05 -4.37 2.71
CA PHE A 211 18.28 -4.68 1.98
C PHE A 211 19.46 -3.86 2.50
N LYS A 212 20.68 -4.20 2.07
CA LYS A 212 21.92 -3.51 2.44
C LYS A 212 21.81 -2.01 2.17
N PRO A 213 21.85 -1.13 3.20
CA PRO A 213 21.84 0.30 2.97
C PRO A 213 23.06 0.74 2.19
N VAL A 214 22.88 1.74 1.34
CA VAL A 214 23.98 2.44 0.66
C VAL A 214 24.09 3.86 1.20
N GLU A 215 25.31 4.36 1.27
CA GLU A 215 25.63 5.77 1.52
C GLU A 215 25.94 6.45 0.20
N PHE A 216 25.42 7.66 0.03
CA PHE A 216 25.79 8.51 -1.08
C PHE A 216 26.90 9.48 -0.68
N ILE A 217 28.07 9.33 -1.31
CA ILE A 217 29.23 10.19 -1.14
C ILE A 217 29.09 11.39 -2.07
N PHE A 218 28.85 12.56 -1.48
CA PHE A 218 28.73 13.80 -2.25
C PHE A 218 30.04 14.14 -2.96
N PRO A 219 30.00 14.44 -4.26
CA PRO A 219 31.13 15.04 -4.95
C PRO A 219 31.57 16.35 -4.29
N GLU A 220 32.81 16.78 -4.55
CA GLU A 220 33.32 18.04 -4.04
C GLU A 220 32.41 19.22 -4.44
N GLY A 221 32.11 20.10 -3.49
CA GLY A 221 31.19 21.23 -3.69
C GLY A 221 29.70 20.90 -3.49
N TYR A 222 29.30 19.63 -3.51
CA TYR A 222 27.92 19.23 -3.28
C TYR A 222 27.66 18.87 -1.82
N ARG A 223 26.45 19.15 -1.35
CA ARG A 223 26.00 18.83 0.01
C ARG A 223 24.63 18.16 0.04
N PHE A 224 23.95 18.04 -1.10
CA PHE A 224 22.67 17.35 -1.26
C PHE A 224 22.47 16.97 -2.74
N LYS A 225 21.52 16.07 -3.00
CA LYS A 225 21.20 15.58 -4.35
C LYS A 225 20.23 16.52 -5.07
N THR A 226 20.74 17.34 -5.98
CA THR A 226 19.93 18.09 -6.93
C THR A 226 19.32 17.15 -7.99
N TYR A 227 18.34 17.62 -8.76
CA TYR A 227 17.79 16.87 -9.90
C TYR A 227 18.91 16.45 -10.88
N GLN A 228 19.77 17.39 -11.26
CA GLN A 228 20.89 17.15 -12.18
C GLN A 228 21.86 16.07 -11.68
N LEU A 229 22.13 16.04 -10.36
CA LEU A 229 22.98 15.02 -9.75
C LEU A 229 22.35 13.63 -9.77
N LYS A 230 21.02 13.53 -9.84
CA LYS A 230 20.29 12.27 -9.91
C LYS A 230 20.13 11.75 -11.35
N THR A 231 20.10 12.64 -12.34
CA THR A 231 19.75 12.28 -13.73
C THR A 231 20.91 12.41 -14.72
N SER A 232 21.50 13.59 -14.86
CA SER A 232 22.47 13.89 -15.91
C SER A 232 23.93 13.73 -15.48
N GLU A 233 24.23 13.90 -14.19
CA GLU A 233 25.57 13.75 -13.62
C GLU A 233 25.66 12.38 -12.93
N LEU A 234 25.74 11.31 -13.72
CA LEU A 234 25.89 9.96 -13.18
C LEU A 234 27.21 9.84 -12.41
N HIS A 235 27.11 9.63 -11.09
CA HIS A 235 28.24 9.37 -10.20
C HIS A 235 28.20 7.92 -9.71
N PRO A 236 28.60 6.94 -10.55
CA PRO A 236 28.48 5.53 -10.21
C PRO A 236 29.25 5.16 -8.94
N GLU A 237 30.41 5.78 -8.72
CA GLU A 237 31.25 5.55 -7.53
C GLU A 237 30.74 6.24 -6.25
N ALA A 238 29.68 7.05 -6.32
CA ALA A 238 29.15 7.76 -5.16
C ALA A 238 28.32 6.87 -4.23
N ASN A 239 27.73 5.78 -4.72
CA ASN A 239 26.92 4.90 -3.89
C ASN A 239 27.79 3.76 -3.34
N ILE A 240 28.15 3.84 -2.06
CA ILE A 240 28.95 2.81 -1.38
C ILE A 240 28.12 2.04 -0.35
N PRO A 241 28.41 0.76 -0.07
CA PRO A 241 27.68 0.03 0.95
C PRO A 241 27.96 0.58 2.34
N CYS A 242 26.91 0.76 3.15
CA CYS A 242 27.05 1.12 4.56
C CYS A 242 27.63 -0.07 5.33
N ASN A 243 28.88 0.03 5.77
CA ASN A 243 29.59 -1.05 6.45
C ASN A 243 29.74 -0.87 7.97
N ASP A 244 29.28 0.25 8.53
CA ASP A 244 29.18 0.45 9.98
C ASP A 244 27.97 -0.36 10.50
N PRO A 245 28.16 -1.43 11.30
CA PRO A 245 27.08 -2.32 11.70
C PRO A 245 25.99 -1.64 12.56
N ASP A 246 26.37 -0.65 13.38
CA ASP A 246 25.42 0.11 14.20
C ASP A 246 24.51 0.97 13.32
N ILE A 247 25.11 1.70 12.37
CA ILE A 247 24.35 2.55 11.44
C ILE A 247 23.47 1.68 10.54
N GLU A 248 24.00 0.61 9.98
CA GLU A 248 23.24 -0.32 9.14
C GLU A 248 22.01 -0.86 9.88
N GLN A 249 22.18 -1.35 11.11
CA GLN A 249 21.06 -1.88 11.89
C GLN A 249 20.00 -0.81 12.19
N ARG A 250 20.43 0.41 12.56
CA ARG A 250 19.52 1.52 12.86
C ARG A 250 18.74 1.97 11.62
N LEU A 251 19.40 2.06 10.47
CA LEU A 251 18.77 2.39 9.18
C LEU A 251 17.74 1.33 8.77
N ARG A 252 18.11 0.05 8.81
CA ARG A 252 17.20 -1.07 8.49
C ARG A 252 15.98 -1.07 9.42
N HIS A 253 16.18 -0.91 10.72
CA HIS A 253 15.09 -0.89 11.69
C HIS A 253 14.14 0.31 11.47
N ALA A 254 14.70 1.52 11.27
CA ALA A 254 13.90 2.71 10.98
C ALA A 254 13.09 2.54 9.68
N ALA A 255 13.74 2.06 8.61
CA ALA A 255 13.12 1.86 7.32
C ALA A 255 11.98 0.83 7.37
N GLN A 256 12.20 -0.29 8.08
CA GLN A 256 11.18 -1.33 8.24
C GLN A 256 9.94 -0.82 8.99
N ARG A 257 10.13 -0.02 10.04
CA ARG A 257 9.03 0.54 10.83
C ARG A 257 8.19 1.53 10.04
N ILE A 258 8.84 2.46 9.33
CA ILE A 258 8.12 3.43 8.48
C ILE A 258 7.35 2.71 7.38
N PHE A 259 7.99 1.79 6.65
CA PHE A 259 7.32 1.03 5.58
C PHE A 259 6.10 0.26 6.13
N LYS A 260 6.22 -0.37 7.30
CA LYS A 260 5.12 -1.08 7.94
C LYS A 260 4.00 -0.13 8.41
N ALA A 261 4.32 1.04 8.93
CA ALA A 261 3.34 2.02 9.38
C ALA A 261 2.50 2.59 8.22
N PHE A 262 3.06 2.60 7.01
CA PHE A 262 2.30 2.85 5.78
C PHE A 262 1.45 1.66 5.30
N ASN A 263 1.49 0.50 5.98
CA ASN A 263 0.99 -0.78 5.45
C ASN A 263 1.59 -1.09 4.06
N GLY A 264 2.90 -0.83 3.91
CA GLY A 264 3.60 -0.94 2.65
C GLY A 264 3.44 -2.30 1.97
N VAL A 265 3.11 -2.27 0.68
CA VAL A 265 3.10 -3.44 -0.22
C VAL A 265 4.07 -3.21 -1.38
N GLY A 266 4.44 -4.28 -2.08
CA GLY A 266 5.47 -4.19 -3.11
C GLY A 266 6.83 -3.84 -2.49
N TYR A 267 7.40 -2.70 -2.89
CA TYR A 267 8.70 -2.24 -2.41
C TYR A 267 8.75 -0.72 -2.35
N ALA A 268 9.71 -0.19 -1.58
CA ALA A 268 9.98 1.24 -1.50
C ALA A 268 11.44 1.52 -1.14
N ARG A 269 11.91 2.69 -1.55
CA ARG A 269 13.18 3.26 -1.14
C ARG A 269 12.93 4.32 -0.08
N LEU A 270 13.71 4.29 1.00
CA LEU A 270 13.65 5.29 2.07
C LEU A 270 14.99 5.99 2.19
N ASP A 271 14.95 7.31 2.15
CA ASP A 271 16.14 8.17 2.19
C ASP A 271 16.28 8.81 3.58
N PHE A 272 17.50 8.82 4.10
CA PHE A 272 17.85 9.27 5.44
C PHE A 272 19.08 10.17 5.43
N ARG A 273 19.14 11.10 6.39
CA ARG A 273 20.36 11.82 6.73
C ARG A 273 20.82 11.53 8.13
N MET A 274 22.13 11.61 8.34
CA MET A 274 22.75 11.48 9.66
C MET A 274 23.65 12.66 9.94
N ASN A 275 23.36 13.37 11.04
CA ASN A 275 24.18 14.49 11.48
C ASN A 275 25.49 14.05 12.17
N GLU A 276 26.34 15.01 12.50
CA GLU A 276 27.61 14.77 13.20
C GLU A 276 27.44 14.11 14.59
N LYS A 277 26.27 14.30 15.22
CA LYS A 277 25.90 13.64 16.50
C LYS A 277 25.42 12.19 16.30
N ARG A 278 25.50 11.66 15.08
CA ARG A 278 25.02 10.32 14.67
C ARG A 278 23.51 10.15 14.84
N GLU A 279 22.74 11.23 14.80
CA GLU A 279 21.27 11.18 14.85
C GLU A 279 20.72 10.97 13.43
N LEU A 280 19.82 10.00 13.26
CA LEU A 280 19.21 9.67 11.97
C LEU A 280 17.92 10.45 11.78
N TYR A 281 17.76 11.03 10.59
CA TYR A 281 16.61 11.79 10.15
C TYR A 281 16.05 11.17 8.88
N PHE A 282 14.80 10.74 8.92
CA PHE A 282 14.05 10.31 7.75
C PHE A 282 13.69 11.51 6.87
N LEU A 283 13.93 11.40 5.56
CA LEU A 283 13.64 12.43 4.58
C LEU A 283 12.35 12.14 3.82
N GLU A 284 12.31 10.98 3.15
CA GLU A 284 11.20 10.59 2.28
C GLU A 284 11.18 9.08 1.99
N ILE A 285 10.02 8.60 1.57
CA ILE A 285 9.80 7.25 1.06
C ILE A 285 9.28 7.33 -0.38
N ASN A 286 9.87 6.56 -1.30
CA ASN A 286 9.46 6.44 -2.69
C ASN A 286 9.05 4.99 -2.98
N PHE A 287 7.77 4.77 -3.27
CA PHE A 287 7.19 3.45 -3.55
C PHE A 287 7.31 3.01 -5.02
N THR A 288 7.69 3.92 -5.92
CA THR A 288 7.93 3.63 -7.35
C THR A 288 9.36 3.95 -7.74
N CYS A 289 10.30 3.61 -6.86
CA CYS A 289 11.71 3.84 -7.13
C CYS A 289 12.23 2.95 -8.27
N SER A 290 13.10 3.53 -9.10
CA SER A 290 13.70 2.83 -10.23
C SER A 290 14.59 1.68 -9.79
N VAL A 291 14.51 0.57 -10.53
CA VAL A 291 15.28 -0.65 -10.32
C VAL A 291 15.54 -1.35 -11.65
N PHE A 292 16.56 -2.21 -11.68
CA PHE A 292 16.94 -3.05 -12.82
C PHE A 292 17.54 -2.28 -14.01
N TYR A 293 18.20 -1.14 -13.74
CA TYR A 293 19.01 -0.51 -14.77
C TYR A 293 20.22 -1.38 -15.12
N GLN A 294 20.68 -1.24 -16.35
CA GLN A 294 21.91 -1.86 -16.84
C GLN A 294 23.14 -1.13 -16.29
N ASP A 295 24.30 -1.79 -16.36
CA ASP A 295 25.56 -1.20 -15.95
C ASP A 295 25.82 0.13 -16.67
N GLY A 296 26.15 1.18 -15.92
CA GLY A 296 26.31 2.55 -16.39
C GLY A 296 25.09 3.47 -16.18
N TYR A 297 23.92 2.94 -15.82
CA TYR A 297 22.68 3.72 -15.56
C TYR A 297 22.11 3.46 -14.16
N GLU A 298 22.89 2.87 -13.26
CA GLU A 298 22.41 2.36 -11.99
C GLU A 298 21.89 3.46 -11.06
N GLY A 299 20.70 3.26 -10.52
CA GLY A 299 20.19 4.06 -9.40
C GLY A 299 20.65 3.50 -8.05
N SER A 300 20.39 4.24 -6.97
CA SER A 300 20.75 3.77 -5.61
C SER A 300 20.17 2.40 -5.26
N ALA A 301 18.98 2.05 -5.79
CA ALA A 301 18.40 0.72 -5.57
C ALA A 301 19.19 -0.40 -6.27
N ASP A 302 19.73 -0.16 -7.47
CA ASP A 302 20.62 -1.11 -8.15
C ASP A 302 21.92 -1.32 -7.39
N TYR A 303 22.52 -0.25 -6.84
CA TYR A 303 23.68 -0.37 -5.96
C TYR A 303 23.37 -1.17 -4.69
N ILE A 304 22.21 -0.92 -4.06
CA ILE A 304 21.75 -1.72 -2.92
C ILE A 304 21.71 -3.20 -3.31
N LEU A 305 21.08 -3.54 -4.44
CA LEU A 305 20.95 -4.92 -4.89
C LEU A 305 22.29 -5.55 -5.29
N ARG A 306 23.23 -4.77 -5.84
CA ARG A 306 24.60 -5.21 -6.14
C ARG A 306 25.38 -5.58 -4.88
N HIS A 307 25.17 -4.85 -3.79
CA HIS A 307 25.83 -5.09 -2.51
C HIS A 307 25.07 -6.05 -1.59
N ASP A 308 23.80 -6.30 -1.87
CA ASP A 308 22.98 -7.27 -1.15
C ASP A 308 23.15 -8.68 -1.74
N GLY A 309 23.18 -9.69 -0.88
CA GLY A 309 23.47 -11.08 -1.28
C GLY A 309 22.45 -11.71 -2.23
N ILE A 310 21.27 -11.10 -2.42
CA ILE A 310 20.23 -11.63 -3.30
C ILE A 310 20.36 -11.18 -4.77
N GLY A 311 21.00 -10.04 -5.03
CA GLY A 311 21.12 -9.46 -6.37
C GLY A 311 19.78 -9.04 -7.02
N GLN A 312 19.86 -8.46 -8.22
CA GLN A 312 18.69 -8.08 -9.03
C GLN A 312 17.75 -9.28 -9.30
N ALA A 313 18.31 -10.44 -9.66
CA ALA A 313 17.50 -11.62 -9.97
C ALA A 313 16.75 -12.16 -8.73
N GLY A 314 17.38 -12.11 -7.55
CA GLY A 314 16.73 -12.47 -6.30
C GLY A 314 15.59 -11.51 -5.95
N PHE A 315 15.85 -10.20 -6.11
CA PHE A 315 14.86 -9.17 -5.82
C PHE A 315 13.65 -9.24 -6.76
N LEU A 316 13.88 -9.44 -8.06
CA LEU A 316 12.79 -9.61 -9.03
C LEU A 316 11.90 -10.81 -8.68
N ARG A 317 12.50 -11.95 -8.28
CA ARG A 317 11.73 -13.12 -7.82
C ARG A 317 10.96 -12.83 -6.53
N HIS A 318 11.54 -12.04 -5.62
CA HIS A 318 10.87 -11.60 -4.40
C HIS A 318 9.64 -10.75 -4.73
N MET A 319 9.78 -9.74 -5.60
CA MET A 319 8.68 -8.87 -6.03
C MET A 319 7.56 -9.65 -6.72
N ILE A 320 7.92 -10.58 -7.60
CA ILE A 320 6.95 -11.45 -8.27
C ILE A 320 6.18 -12.31 -7.26
N ALA A 321 6.89 -12.88 -6.29
CA ALA A 321 6.27 -13.70 -5.26
C ALA A 321 5.31 -12.90 -4.38
N GLU A 322 5.75 -11.71 -3.94
CA GLU A 322 4.93 -10.78 -3.16
C GLU A 322 3.68 -10.38 -3.93
N GLY A 323 3.83 -9.86 -5.16
CA GLY A 323 2.71 -9.36 -5.97
C GLY A 323 1.68 -10.46 -6.27
N PHE A 324 2.14 -11.68 -6.55
CA PHE A 324 1.25 -12.82 -6.76
C PHE A 324 0.53 -13.24 -5.47
N SER A 325 1.26 -13.38 -4.36
CA SER A 325 0.65 -13.73 -3.06
C SER A 325 -0.31 -12.66 -2.57
N ARG A 326 0.00 -11.38 -2.80
CA ARG A 326 -0.88 -10.25 -2.51
C ARG A 326 -2.16 -10.33 -3.32
N HIS A 327 -2.05 -10.53 -4.63
CA HIS A 327 -3.22 -10.71 -5.48
C HIS A 327 -4.09 -11.90 -5.03
N LEU A 328 -3.49 -13.05 -4.71
CA LEU A 328 -4.21 -14.20 -4.18
C LEU A 328 -4.94 -13.92 -2.86
N ARG A 329 -4.35 -13.13 -1.95
CA ARG A 329 -5.01 -12.72 -0.69
C ARG A 329 -6.22 -11.82 -0.91
N LEU A 330 -6.23 -11.05 -1.99
CA LEU A 330 -7.35 -10.18 -2.35
C LEU A 330 -8.51 -10.95 -3.00
N GLN A 331 -8.25 -12.16 -3.51
CA GLN A 331 -9.28 -12.99 -4.12
C GLN A 331 -10.29 -13.47 -3.08
N LYS A 332 -11.56 -13.14 -3.31
CA LYS A 332 -12.66 -13.59 -2.45
C LYS A 332 -12.95 -15.06 -2.71
N ASN A 333 -13.14 -15.84 -1.64
CA ASN A 333 -13.61 -17.24 -1.73
C ASN A 333 -15.09 -17.37 -2.12
N TYR A 334 -15.75 -16.24 -2.33
CA TYR A 334 -17.17 -16.15 -2.66
C TYR A 334 -17.44 -15.06 -3.69
N LYS A 335 -18.60 -15.15 -4.34
CA LYS A 335 -19.19 -14.08 -5.16
C LYS A 335 -20.59 -13.75 -4.67
N VAL A 336 -20.98 -12.48 -4.78
CA VAL A 336 -22.37 -12.08 -4.54
C VAL A 336 -23.20 -12.50 -5.76
N SER A 337 -24.34 -13.14 -5.53
CA SER A 337 -25.29 -13.52 -6.58
C SER A 337 -26.72 -13.51 -6.04
N GLY A 338 -27.71 -13.36 -6.91
CA GLY A 338 -29.10 -13.26 -6.49
C GLY A 338 -30.00 -12.60 -7.53
N SER A 339 -31.22 -12.30 -7.10
CA SER A 339 -32.20 -11.53 -7.89
C SER A 339 -33.04 -10.66 -6.99
N MET A 340 -33.73 -9.67 -7.56
CA MET A 340 -34.66 -8.83 -6.80
C MET A 340 -35.80 -9.63 -6.14
N ILE A 341 -36.11 -10.82 -6.67
CA ILE A 341 -37.19 -11.68 -6.18
C ILE A 341 -36.68 -12.62 -5.07
N ALA A 342 -35.50 -13.21 -5.26
CA ALA A 342 -34.93 -14.20 -4.34
C ALA A 342 -34.05 -13.57 -3.24
N GLY A 343 -33.74 -12.29 -3.33
CA GLY A 343 -32.69 -11.65 -2.55
C GLY A 343 -31.29 -11.95 -3.09
N PHE A 344 -30.29 -11.42 -2.40
CA PHE A 344 -28.87 -11.64 -2.69
C PHE A 344 -28.22 -12.45 -1.59
N GLY A 345 -27.32 -13.34 -1.98
CA GLY A 345 -26.48 -14.14 -1.10
C GLY A 345 -25.06 -14.22 -1.63
N ILE A 346 -24.15 -14.83 -0.87
CA ILE A 346 -22.80 -15.14 -1.35
C ILE A 346 -22.66 -16.63 -1.64
N TYR A 347 -21.90 -16.97 -2.68
CA TYR A 347 -21.77 -18.33 -3.19
C TYR A 347 -20.31 -18.69 -3.37
N ALA A 348 -19.94 -19.92 -3.01
CA ALA A 348 -18.56 -20.41 -3.12
C ALA A 348 -18.07 -20.38 -4.58
N VAL A 349 -16.87 -19.84 -4.83
CA VAL A 349 -16.27 -19.83 -6.19
C VAL A 349 -15.42 -21.07 -6.48
N ARG A 350 -15.11 -21.84 -5.43
CA ARG A 350 -14.35 -23.08 -5.42
C ARG A 350 -14.84 -23.99 -4.30
N ASP A 351 -14.31 -25.20 -4.24
CA ASP A 351 -14.50 -26.07 -3.08
C ASP A 351 -13.73 -25.50 -1.87
N ILE A 352 -14.35 -25.57 -0.70
CA ILE A 352 -13.84 -25.02 0.56
C ILE A 352 -13.86 -26.14 1.60
N ALA A 353 -12.72 -26.36 2.25
CA ALA A 353 -12.54 -27.37 3.27
C ALA A 353 -13.19 -26.95 4.61
N PRO A 354 -13.52 -27.91 5.49
CA PRO A 354 -13.93 -27.59 6.86
C PRO A 354 -12.88 -26.75 7.59
N ASN A 355 -13.34 -25.80 8.42
CA ASN A 355 -12.55 -24.83 9.18
C ASN A 355 -11.72 -23.86 8.33
N GLU A 356 -11.90 -23.85 7.02
CA GLU A 356 -11.24 -22.90 6.14
C GLU A 356 -11.88 -21.52 6.25
N LEU A 357 -11.06 -20.47 6.23
CA LEU A 357 -11.48 -19.07 6.28
C LEU A 357 -12.23 -18.68 5.01
N ILE A 358 -13.47 -18.22 5.15
CA ILE A 358 -14.26 -17.65 4.06
C ILE A 358 -13.81 -16.21 3.80
N PHE A 359 -13.83 -15.39 4.86
CA PHE A 359 -13.30 -14.03 4.85
C PHE A 359 -12.89 -13.58 6.25
N THR A 360 -11.90 -12.70 6.29
CA THR A 360 -11.41 -12.07 7.51
C THR A 360 -12.35 -10.95 7.94
N GLY A 361 -12.84 -11.03 9.18
CA GLY A 361 -13.47 -9.89 9.87
C GLY A 361 -12.57 -9.27 10.94
N GLU A 362 -11.60 -10.03 11.45
CA GLU A 362 -10.60 -9.54 12.40
C GLU A 362 -9.70 -8.46 11.79
N ALA A 363 -9.39 -7.43 12.59
CA ALA A 363 -8.56 -6.27 12.21
C ALA A 363 -9.01 -5.52 10.94
N ARG A 364 -10.21 -5.78 10.43
CA ARG A 364 -10.80 -5.06 9.30
C ARG A 364 -11.45 -3.78 9.79
N ALA A 365 -11.47 -2.74 8.96
CA ALA A 365 -12.31 -1.57 9.20
C ALA A 365 -13.77 -2.01 9.32
N GLN A 366 -14.44 -1.55 10.37
CA GLN A 366 -15.84 -1.86 10.65
C GLN A 366 -16.52 -0.61 11.19
N ARG A 367 -17.85 -0.58 11.09
CA ARG A 367 -18.64 0.49 11.70
C ARG A 367 -19.09 0.05 13.07
N ILE A 368 -18.75 0.84 14.09
CA ILE A 368 -19.14 0.61 15.47
C ILE A 368 -20.15 1.67 15.89
N VAL A 369 -21.29 1.25 16.43
CA VAL A 369 -22.34 2.15 16.91
C VAL A 369 -22.79 1.78 18.31
N THR A 370 -23.28 2.79 19.04
CA THR A 370 -23.99 2.56 20.31
C THR A 370 -25.49 2.50 20.05
N ARG A 371 -26.19 1.62 20.78
CA ARG A 371 -27.64 1.49 20.67
C ARG A 371 -28.35 2.80 21.01
N ARG A 372 -27.89 3.55 22.03
CA ARG A 372 -28.43 4.88 22.36
C ARG A 372 -28.42 5.83 21.16
N TYR A 373 -27.30 5.88 20.44
CA TYR A 373 -27.17 6.74 19.27
C TYR A 373 -28.16 6.33 18.16
N VAL A 374 -28.24 5.04 17.85
CA VAL A 374 -29.20 4.50 16.88
C VAL A 374 -30.64 4.86 17.25
N MET A 375 -31.03 4.64 18.51
CA MET A 375 -32.40 4.91 18.94
C MET A 375 -32.78 6.39 18.89
N GLN A 376 -31.83 7.29 19.14
CA GLN A 376 -32.05 8.75 19.19
C GLN A 376 -31.99 9.42 17.81
N HIS A 377 -31.17 8.91 16.89
CA HIS A 377 -30.80 9.63 15.67
C HIS A 377 -31.22 8.96 14.36
N TRP A 378 -31.56 7.67 14.38
CA TRP A 378 -31.87 6.95 13.15
C TRP A 378 -33.37 6.93 12.84
N SER A 379 -33.71 6.74 11.57
CA SER A 379 -35.08 6.53 11.12
C SER A 379 -35.62 5.19 11.63
N ASP A 380 -36.95 5.00 11.61
CA ASP A 380 -37.53 3.72 12.03
C ASP A 380 -37.15 2.56 11.09
N VAL A 381 -36.93 2.87 9.80
CA VAL A 381 -36.44 1.90 8.80
C VAL A 381 -35.02 1.46 9.13
N ASP A 382 -34.12 2.40 9.43
CA ASP A 382 -32.73 2.09 9.77
C ASP A 382 -32.63 1.32 11.09
N LYS A 383 -33.50 1.64 12.06
CA LYS A 383 -33.60 0.90 13.33
C LYS A 383 -34.05 -0.55 13.10
N GLU A 384 -34.91 -0.80 12.12
CA GLU A 384 -35.32 -2.17 11.77
C GLU A 384 -34.17 -2.95 11.13
N ILE A 385 -33.42 -2.33 10.21
CA ILE A 385 -32.20 -2.93 9.61
C ILE A 385 -31.17 -3.21 10.71
N PHE A 386 -30.96 -2.27 11.63
CA PHE A 386 -30.09 -2.43 12.80
C PHE A 386 -30.47 -3.67 13.62
N ARG A 387 -31.75 -3.82 14.02
CA ARG A 387 -32.19 -4.98 14.82
C ARG A 387 -32.05 -6.32 14.09
N ARG A 388 -31.99 -6.33 12.76
CA ARG A 388 -31.88 -7.56 11.96
C ARG A 388 -30.44 -7.98 11.70
N TYR A 389 -29.54 -7.03 11.49
CA TYR A 389 -28.21 -7.30 10.93
C TYR A 389 -27.04 -6.78 11.77
N ALA A 390 -27.28 -5.96 12.78
CA ALA A 390 -26.21 -5.46 13.64
C ALA A 390 -25.64 -6.59 14.52
N TYR A 391 -24.33 -6.74 14.51
CA TYR A 391 -23.65 -7.79 15.25
C TYR A 391 -23.31 -7.29 16.66
N PRO A 392 -23.94 -7.80 17.74
CA PRO A 392 -23.69 -7.33 19.11
C PRO A 392 -22.25 -7.63 19.56
N LEU A 393 -21.48 -6.57 19.84
CA LEU A 393 -20.22 -6.68 20.59
C LEU A 393 -20.49 -6.80 22.08
N SER A 394 -21.50 -6.07 22.56
CA SER A 394 -22.04 -6.11 23.92
C SER A 394 -23.52 -5.69 23.88
N ASN A 395 -24.17 -5.56 25.04
CA ASN A 395 -25.57 -5.13 25.13
C ASN A 395 -25.82 -3.69 24.63
N GLU A 396 -24.77 -2.87 24.48
CA GLU A 396 -24.90 -1.45 24.08
C GLU A 396 -24.09 -1.09 22.84
N VAL A 397 -23.11 -1.91 22.44
CA VAL A 397 -22.19 -1.62 21.33
C VAL A 397 -22.32 -2.70 20.27
N PHE A 398 -22.47 -2.27 19.02
CA PHE A 398 -22.76 -3.15 17.88
C PHE A 398 -21.85 -2.84 16.71
N LEU A 399 -21.50 -3.88 15.96
CA LEU A 399 -20.83 -3.80 14.66
C LEU A 399 -21.85 -3.80 13.53
N LEU A 400 -21.56 -3.02 12.50
CA LEU A 400 -22.34 -2.93 11.27
C LEU A 400 -21.45 -3.16 10.06
N TRP A 401 -22.12 -3.47 8.95
CA TRP A 401 -21.45 -3.55 7.66
C TRP A 401 -20.82 -2.21 7.29
N ASP A 402 -19.79 -2.30 6.47
CA ASP A 402 -19.10 -1.18 5.84
C ASP A 402 -20.07 -0.24 5.12
N ASP A 403 -19.72 1.03 4.95
CA ASP A 403 -20.49 1.95 4.11
C ASP A 403 -20.21 1.71 2.61
N ASP A 404 -19.11 1.03 2.26
CA ASP A 404 -18.82 0.58 0.89
C ASP A 404 -19.58 -0.72 0.53
N PRO A 405 -20.55 -0.68 -0.40
CA PRO A 405 -21.28 -1.87 -0.85
C PRO A 405 -20.41 -2.94 -1.51
N ALA A 406 -19.26 -2.57 -2.09
CA ALA A 406 -18.32 -3.54 -2.68
C ALA A 406 -17.69 -4.45 -1.61
N ALA A 407 -17.71 -4.00 -0.37
CA ALA A 407 -17.16 -4.69 0.80
C ALA A 407 -18.23 -5.56 1.51
N TRP A 408 -19.48 -5.53 1.07
CA TRP A 408 -20.58 -6.30 1.67
C TRP A 408 -20.49 -7.80 1.33
N ALA A 409 -20.98 -8.61 2.26
CA ALA A 409 -21.04 -10.07 2.16
C ALA A 409 -22.39 -10.56 2.68
N PRO A 410 -23.49 -10.35 1.93
CA PRO A 410 -24.82 -10.75 2.37
C PRO A 410 -24.89 -12.29 2.50
N GLN A 411 -24.98 -12.79 3.72
CA GLN A 411 -25.12 -14.21 4.00
C GLN A 411 -26.53 -14.49 4.48
N ASN A 412 -27.25 -15.36 3.77
CA ASN A 412 -28.61 -15.71 4.13
C ASN A 412 -28.66 -16.70 5.30
N HIS A 413 -29.77 -16.67 6.02
CA HIS A 413 -30.01 -17.57 7.12
C HIS A 413 -30.25 -19.01 6.65
N SER A 414 -29.65 -19.98 7.33
CA SER A 414 -30.06 -21.40 7.28
C SER A 414 -30.08 -22.02 8.68
N CYS A 415 -31.08 -22.85 8.95
CA CYS A 415 -31.12 -23.69 10.16
C CYS A 415 -30.15 -24.89 10.08
N GLN A 416 -29.52 -25.10 8.92
CA GLN A 416 -28.42 -26.03 8.72
C GLN A 416 -27.31 -25.31 7.94
N PRO A 417 -26.63 -24.33 8.57
CA PRO A 417 -25.66 -23.49 7.88
C PRO A 417 -24.43 -24.29 7.48
N ASN A 418 -23.65 -23.74 6.55
CA ASN A 418 -22.35 -24.27 6.15
C ASN A 418 -21.19 -23.36 6.54
N THR A 419 -21.49 -22.19 7.09
CA THR A 419 -20.51 -21.29 7.69
C THR A 419 -20.89 -20.93 9.12
N ALA A 420 -19.92 -20.44 9.90
CA ALA A 420 -20.12 -19.89 11.23
C ALA A 420 -19.11 -18.78 11.51
N TYR A 421 -19.40 -17.94 12.50
CA TYR A 421 -18.46 -16.97 13.02
C TYR A 421 -17.46 -17.63 13.98
N ASP A 422 -16.19 -17.28 13.82
CA ASP A 422 -15.11 -17.52 14.78
C ASP A 422 -14.43 -16.18 15.09
N GLY A 423 -14.68 -15.63 16.29
CA GLY A 423 -14.47 -14.21 16.55
C GLY A 423 -15.31 -13.37 15.59
N LEU A 424 -14.65 -12.51 14.81
CA LEU A 424 -15.24 -11.75 13.72
C LEU A 424 -15.04 -12.39 12.34
N ASN A 425 -14.22 -13.45 12.26
CA ASN A 425 -14.01 -14.17 11.00
C ASN A 425 -15.19 -15.07 10.68
N VAL A 426 -15.37 -15.38 9.39
CA VAL A 426 -16.31 -16.41 8.95
C VAL A 426 -15.55 -17.61 8.43
N VAL A 427 -15.85 -18.79 8.96
CA VAL A 427 -15.20 -20.06 8.62
C VAL A 427 -16.23 -21.08 8.14
N ALA A 428 -15.79 -22.05 7.34
CA ALA A 428 -16.62 -23.20 6.95
C ALA A 428 -16.79 -24.18 8.11
N VAL A 429 -18.01 -24.66 8.38
CA VAL A 429 -18.26 -25.69 9.41
C VAL A 429 -18.33 -27.11 8.86
N ARG A 430 -18.33 -27.24 7.53
CA ARG A 430 -18.34 -28.50 6.79
C ARG A 430 -17.74 -28.27 5.40
N PRO A 431 -17.50 -29.33 4.59
CA PRO A 431 -17.12 -29.13 3.20
C PRO A 431 -18.22 -28.34 2.46
N ILE A 432 -17.80 -27.36 1.66
CA ILE A 432 -18.67 -26.53 0.83
C ILE A 432 -18.23 -26.70 -0.61
N PHE A 433 -19.16 -27.04 -1.49
CA PHE A 433 -18.85 -27.24 -2.90
C PHE A 433 -18.97 -25.94 -3.70
N LYS A 434 -18.19 -25.82 -4.77
CA LYS A 434 -18.30 -24.70 -5.69
C LYS A 434 -19.75 -24.47 -6.15
N GLY A 435 -20.20 -23.22 -6.05
CA GLY A 435 -21.56 -22.81 -6.42
C GLY A 435 -22.60 -22.99 -5.32
N GLU A 436 -22.24 -23.59 -4.19
CA GLU A 436 -23.11 -23.65 -3.01
C GLU A 436 -23.23 -22.27 -2.35
N GLU A 437 -24.42 -21.93 -1.86
CA GLU A 437 -24.66 -20.69 -1.11
C GLU A 437 -24.03 -20.79 0.29
N LEU A 438 -23.30 -19.75 0.70
CA LEU A 438 -22.75 -19.66 2.05
C LEU A 438 -23.79 -19.07 2.99
N THR A 439 -24.24 -19.87 3.94
CA THR A 439 -25.33 -19.53 4.86
C THR A 439 -24.87 -19.57 6.31
N LEU A 440 -25.49 -18.74 7.14
CA LEU A 440 -25.22 -18.61 8.57
C LEU A 440 -26.47 -18.96 9.39
N ASP A 441 -26.26 -19.41 10.62
CA ASP A 441 -27.33 -19.40 11.62
C ASP A 441 -27.30 -18.07 12.38
N TYR A 442 -28.27 -17.21 12.12
CA TYR A 442 -28.39 -15.92 12.81
C TYR A 442 -28.48 -16.05 14.34
N ALA A 443 -29.13 -17.10 14.84
CA ALA A 443 -29.21 -17.35 16.28
C ALA A 443 -27.86 -17.73 16.90
N SER A 444 -26.89 -18.16 16.10
CA SER A 444 -25.56 -18.53 16.59
C SER A 444 -24.69 -17.32 16.90
N PHE A 445 -25.00 -16.13 16.38
CA PHE A 445 -24.17 -14.94 16.58
C PHE A 445 -24.92 -13.68 17.03
N LEU A 446 -26.25 -13.64 16.87
CA LEU A 446 -27.08 -12.55 17.37
C LEU A 446 -27.62 -12.86 18.77
N ASP A 447 -27.81 -11.79 19.55
CA ASP A 447 -28.29 -11.83 20.93
C ASP A 447 -29.80 -11.56 21.02
N GLU A 448 -30.35 -11.47 22.22
CA GLU A 448 -31.77 -11.24 22.47
C GLU A 448 -32.34 -9.93 21.88
N GLN A 449 -31.51 -9.00 21.42
CA GLN A 449 -31.94 -7.74 20.77
C GLN A 449 -32.34 -7.93 19.30
N MET A 450 -32.04 -9.10 18.73
CA MET A 450 -32.40 -9.44 17.36
C MET A 450 -33.92 -9.42 17.15
N GLU A 451 -34.38 -8.79 16.08
CA GLU A 451 -35.78 -8.88 15.66
C GLU A 451 -36.11 -10.32 15.21
N PRO A 452 -37.07 -11.02 15.85
CA PRO A 452 -37.45 -12.37 15.44
C PRO A 452 -38.09 -12.39 14.05
N PHE A 453 -37.86 -13.47 13.29
CA PHE A 453 -38.50 -13.64 11.97
C PHE A 453 -38.92 -15.09 11.72
N ASP A 454 -39.87 -15.25 10.80
CA ASP A 454 -40.34 -16.56 10.36
C ASP A 454 -39.45 -17.10 9.23
N CYS A 455 -38.97 -18.32 9.39
CA CYS A 455 -37.93 -18.92 8.56
C CYS A 455 -38.47 -19.91 7.53
N SER A 456 -38.07 -19.68 6.29
CA SER A 456 -38.40 -20.48 5.11
C SER A 456 -37.15 -21.09 4.43
N CYS A 457 -36.04 -21.23 5.16
CA CYS A 457 -34.73 -21.64 4.59
C CYS A 457 -34.67 -23.03 3.92
N GLY A 458 -35.74 -23.84 3.95
CA GLY A 458 -35.79 -25.15 3.29
C GLY A 458 -35.00 -26.28 3.97
N ALA A 459 -34.25 -26.01 5.04
CA ALA A 459 -33.54 -27.06 5.79
C ALA A 459 -34.51 -28.10 6.39
N LYS A 460 -34.09 -29.37 6.41
CA LYS A 460 -34.90 -30.49 6.96
C LYS A 460 -35.32 -30.27 8.42
N ASN A 461 -34.46 -29.62 9.20
CA ASN A 461 -34.62 -29.26 10.60
C ASN A 461 -34.94 -27.76 10.79
N CYS A 462 -35.63 -27.13 9.84
CA CYS A 462 -36.00 -25.72 9.94
C CYS A 462 -36.82 -25.42 11.22
N ARG A 463 -36.33 -24.46 12.03
CA ARG A 463 -36.95 -24.03 13.31
C ARG A 463 -38.25 -23.26 13.13
N LYS A 464 -38.61 -22.86 11.90
CA LYS A 464 -39.79 -22.04 11.53
C LYS A 464 -39.82 -20.62 12.09
N ARG A 465 -39.30 -20.38 13.29
CA ARG A 465 -39.12 -19.07 13.88
C ARG A 465 -37.70 -18.95 14.44
N ILE A 466 -37.03 -17.86 14.10
CA ILE A 466 -35.66 -17.57 14.54
C ILE A 466 -35.70 -16.41 15.51
N THR A 467 -35.02 -16.60 16.64
CA THR A 467 -34.80 -15.60 17.67
C THR A 467 -33.31 -15.59 17.99
N GLY A 468 -32.77 -14.46 18.44
CA GLY A 468 -31.41 -14.43 18.96
C GLY A 468 -31.27 -15.19 20.28
N THR A 469 -30.03 -15.44 20.68
CA THR A 469 -29.70 -16.24 21.87
C THR A 469 -29.30 -15.32 23.03
N PRO A 470 -29.93 -15.43 24.21
CA PRO A 470 -29.57 -14.59 25.35
C PRO A 470 -28.09 -14.63 25.71
N GLY A 471 -27.47 -13.46 25.87
CA GLY A 471 -26.04 -13.36 26.24
C GLY A 471 -25.07 -13.80 25.15
N ASN A 472 -25.50 -13.79 23.88
CA ASN A 472 -24.71 -14.23 22.74
C ASN A 472 -24.03 -13.08 22.00
N SER A 473 -23.45 -12.12 22.72
CA SER A 473 -22.60 -11.11 22.11
C SER A 473 -21.22 -11.69 21.73
N VAL A 474 -20.47 -11.01 20.86
CA VAL A 474 -19.07 -11.37 20.55
C VAL A 474 -18.26 -11.48 21.83
N ASN A 475 -18.37 -10.50 22.73
CA ASN A 475 -17.64 -10.49 23.99
C ASN A 475 -17.92 -11.72 24.86
N GLU A 476 -19.18 -12.12 25.01
CA GLU A 476 -19.53 -13.27 25.85
C GLU A 476 -19.11 -14.60 25.19
N ARG A 477 -19.24 -14.74 23.87
CA ARG A 477 -18.74 -15.94 23.17
C ARG A 477 -17.23 -16.13 23.32
N GLU A 478 -16.46 -15.05 23.18
CA GLU A 478 -15.00 -15.15 23.26
C GLU A 478 -14.52 -15.41 24.69
N LYS A 479 -15.15 -14.81 25.72
CA LYS A 479 -14.89 -15.17 27.12
C LYS A 479 -15.08 -16.66 27.39
N ASN A 480 -16.18 -17.23 26.87
CA ASN A 480 -16.52 -18.63 27.09
C ASN A 480 -15.60 -19.62 26.36
N LYS A 481 -14.86 -19.19 25.33
CA LYS A 481 -13.83 -20.04 24.67
C LYS A 481 -12.52 -20.08 25.46
N THR A 482 -12.23 -19.04 26.23
CA THR A 482 -10.99 -18.92 27.02
C THR A 482 -11.11 -19.44 28.46
N ALA A 483 -12.32 -19.74 28.91
CA ALA A 483 -12.63 -20.37 30.20
C ALA A 483 -12.63 -21.90 30.06
#